data_AF-A0A4Y5ZS77-F1
#
_entry.id   AF-A0A4Y5ZS77-F1
#
_cell.length_a   1.000
_cell.length_b   1.000
_cell.length_c   1.000
_cell.angle_alpha   90.00
_cell.angle_beta   90.00
_cell.angle_gamma   90.00
#
_symmetry.space_group_name_H-M   'P 1'
#
loop_
_entity.id
_entity.type
_entity.pdbx_description
1 polymer ?
#
loop_
_entity_poly.entity_id
_entity_poly.type
_entity_poly.pdbx_seq_one_letter_code
_entity_poly.pdbx_strand_id
1 'polypeptide(L)'
;MQWMPISEQAGKARGVSPRLITAIIAVESGGNPTLVSKSNAVGLMQLKASTAGRGLSLHGLEGTAIHQRAENPERNISMGTAYLSILEHGILKGLTIRK
;
A
#
# COMPACT_ATOMS: atom_id res chain seq x y z
N MET A 1 -3.64 11.15 12.95
CA MET A 1 -4.50 10.90 11.75
C MET A 1 -4.03 11.67 10.51
N GLN A 2 -2.74 12.00 10.39
CA GLN A 2 -2.18 12.84 9.30
C GLN A 2 -2.51 12.32 7.89
N TRP A 3 -2.53 11.00 7.69
CA TRP A 3 -2.71 10.36 6.38
C TRP A 3 -4.17 10.03 6.04
N MET A 4 -5.14 10.41 6.88
CA MET A 4 -6.56 10.07 6.67
C MET A 4 -7.12 10.64 5.36
N PRO A 5 -6.90 11.91 4.99
CA PRO A 5 -7.47 12.46 3.75
C PRO A 5 -7.01 11.69 2.49
N ILE A 6 -5.73 11.34 2.44
CA ILE A 6 -5.15 10.56 1.33
C ILE A 6 -5.68 9.12 1.35
N SER A 7 -5.86 8.54 2.54
CA SER A 7 -6.45 7.20 2.72
C SER A 7 -7.92 7.16 2.29
N GLU A 8 -8.69 8.23 2.53
CA GLU A 8 -10.08 8.36 2.06
C GLU A 8 -10.15 8.40 0.54
N GLN A 9 -9.30 9.21 -0.10
CA GLN A 9 -9.23 9.30 -1.55
C GLN A 9 -8.82 7.98 -2.18
N ALA A 10 -7.76 7.35 -1.69
CA ALA A 10 -7.27 6.08 -2.19
C ALA A 10 -8.28 4.94 -1.97
N GLY A 11 -8.87 4.88 -0.77
CA GLY A 11 -9.88 3.91 -0.41
C GLY A 11 -11.12 4.00 -1.29
N LYS A 12 -11.64 5.22 -1.51
CA LYS A 12 -12.77 5.46 -2.42
C LYS A 12 -12.46 5.00 -3.85
N ALA A 13 -11.24 5.25 -4.34
CA ALA A 13 -10.85 4.88 -5.70
C ALA A 13 -10.71 3.36 -5.93
N ARG A 14 -10.55 2.56 -4.87
CA ARG A 14 -10.20 1.14 -4.96
C ARG A 14 -11.10 0.20 -4.17
N GLY A 15 -12.16 0.71 -3.56
CA GLY A 15 -13.10 -0.08 -2.76
C GLY A 15 -12.55 -0.57 -1.41
N VAL A 16 -11.46 0.02 -0.92
CA VAL A 16 -10.80 -0.39 0.32
C VAL A 16 -11.15 0.58 1.45
N SER A 17 -11.38 0.07 2.66
CA SER A 17 -11.69 0.91 3.83
C SER A 17 -10.54 1.87 4.19
N PRO A 18 -10.79 3.19 4.30
CA PRO A 18 -9.78 4.15 4.75
C PRO A 18 -9.21 3.83 6.15
N ARG A 19 -10.02 3.20 7.00
CA ARG A 19 -9.60 2.76 8.33
C ARG A 19 -8.63 1.58 8.25
N LEU A 20 -8.84 0.64 7.31
CA LEU A 20 -7.90 -0.45 7.07
C LEU A 20 -6.56 0.09 6.57
N ILE A 21 -6.59 1.00 5.59
CA ILE A 21 -5.38 1.66 5.05
C ILE A 21 -4.62 2.35 6.18
N THR A 22 -5.30 3.16 6.99
CA THR A 22 -4.67 3.89 8.11
C THR A 22 -4.13 2.94 9.18
N ALA A 23 -4.83 1.84 9.47
CA ALA A 23 -4.36 0.83 10.41
C ALA A 23 -3.08 0.15 9.92
N ILE A 24 -3.01 -0.20 8.63
CA ILE A 24 -1.80 -0.77 8.02
C ILE A 24 -0.64 0.24 8.08
N ILE A 25 -0.87 1.51 7.75
CA ILE A 25 0.18 2.55 7.87
C ILE A 25 0.72 2.62 9.31
N ALA A 26 -0.16 2.57 10.30
CA ALA A 26 0.23 2.62 11.71
C ALA A 26 1.10 1.42 12.11
N VAL A 27 0.75 0.21 11.65
CA VAL A 27 1.49 -1.03 11.97
C VAL A 27 2.82 -1.11 11.21
N GLU A 28 2.82 -0.76 9.92
CA GLU A 28 3.97 -0.96 9.04
C GLU A 28 5.07 0.10 9.23
N SER A 29 4.67 1.34 9.52
CA SER A 29 5.63 2.45 9.59
C SER A 29 5.46 3.39 10.78
N GLY A 30 4.42 3.20 11.60
CA GLY A 30 4.04 4.21 12.60
C GLY A 30 3.63 5.54 11.98
N GLY A 31 3.34 5.58 10.68
CA GLY A 31 3.10 6.81 9.93
C GLY A 31 4.36 7.53 9.43
N ASN A 32 5.54 6.90 9.47
CA ASN A 32 6.78 7.46 8.95
C ASN A 32 6.90 7.26 7.42
N PRO A 33 6.84 8.32 6.60
CA PRO A 33 6.87 8.19 5.14
C PRO A 33 8.24 7.86 4.56
N THR A 34 9.33 8.01 5.33
CA THR A 34 10.70 7.76 4.86
C THR A 34 11.27 6.45 5.37
N LEU A 35 10.47 5.64 6.07
CA LEU A 35 10.93 4.39 6.67
C LEU A 35 11.37 3.39 5.59
N VAL A 36 12.58 2.86 5.73
CA VAL A 36 13.09 1.75 4.92
C VAL A 36 13.39 0.57 5.85
N SER A 37 12.75 -0.58 5.64
CA SER A 37 13.04 -1.77 6.43
C SER A 37 14.36 -2.43 6.02
N LYS A 38 14.87 -3.31 6.89
CA LYS A 38 16.03 -4.17 6.60
C LYS A 38 15.86 -5.05 5.34
N SER A 39 14.61 -5.26 4.91
CA SER A 39 14.28 -6.06 3.73
C SER A 39 13.98 -5.20 2.49
N ASN A 40 14.33 -3.90 2.52
CA ASN A 40 14.11 -2.92 1.45
C ASN A 40 12.63 -2.64 1.13
N ALA A 41 11.75 -2.76 2.13
CA ALA A 41 10.39 -2.23 2.01
C ALA A 41 10.36 -0.74 2.36
N VAL A 42 9.57 0.07 1.65
CA VAL A 42 9.68 1.54 1.67
C VAL A 42 8.36 2.22 2.03
N GLY A 43 8.48 3.25 2.86
CA GLY A 43 7.47 4.26 3.14
C GLY A 43 6.31 3.77 3.98
N LEU A 44 5.18 4.48 3.87
CA LEU A 44 4.05 4.39 4.80
C LEU A 44 3.44 2.98 4.89
N MET A 45 3.27 2.30 3.76
CA MET A 45 2.69 0.97 3.66
C MET A 45 3.74 -0.12 3.39
N GLN A 46 5.03 0.18 3.61
CA GLN A 46 6.16 -0.75 3.46
C GLN A 46 6.08 -1.59 2.17
N LEU A 47 6.08 -0.90 1.02
CA LEU A 47 6.03 -1.56 -0.29
C LEU A 47 7.40 -2.08 -0.71
N LYS A 48 7.44 -3.29 -1.25
CA LYS A 48 8.65 -3.88 -1.86
C LYS A 48 8.58 -3.84 -3.38
N ALA A 49 9.72 -3.61 -4.02
CA ALA A 49 9.86 -3.65 -5.48
C ALA A 49 9.36 -4.98 -6.08
N SER A 50 9.67 -6.10 -5.43
CA SER A 50 9.25 -7.45 -5.88
C SER A 50 7.74 -7.70 -5.76
N THR A 51 7.03 -6.95 -4.92
CA THR A 51 5.58 -7.03 -4.74
C THR A 51 4.85 -6.17 -5.77
N ALA A 52 5.40 -5.00 -6.07
CA ALA A 52 4.89 -4.09 -7.10
C ALA A 52 4.91 -4.71 -8.51
N GLY A 53 5.91 -5.53 -8.83
CA GLY A 53 5.99 -6.22 -10.12
C GLY A 53 4.98 -7.37 -10.33
N ARG A 54 4.41 -7.95 -9.27
CA ARG A 54 3.60 -9.18 -9.36
C ARG A 54 2.08 -8.97 -9.32
N GLY A 55 1.60 -7.87 -8.75
CA GLY A 55 0.16 -7.60 -8.61
C GLY A 55 -0.33 -6.32 -9.28
N LEU A 56 0.54 -5.32 -9.44
CA LEU A 56 0.13 -3.94 -9.68
C LEU A 56 0.21 -3.51 -11.16
N SER A 57 0.50 -4.44 -12.07
CA SER A 57 0.80 -4.17 -13.48
C SER A 57 1.80 -3.02 -13.67
N LEU A 58 2.76 -2.88 -12.75
CA LEU A 58 3.91 -1.97 -12.87
C LEU A 58 4.96 -2.60 -13.79
N HIS A 59 4.51 -3.21 -14.89
CA HIS A 59 5.34 -3.83 -15.91
C HIS A 59 6.33 -2.79 -16.42
N GLY A 60 7.62 -2.98 -16.10
CA GLY A 60 8.72 -2.10 -16.52
C GLY A 60 9.26 -1.13 -15.49
N LEU A 61 8.74 -1.11 -14.25
CA LEU A 61 9.38 -0.32 -13.18
C LEU A 61 10.41 -1.19 -12.44
N GLU A 62 11.68 -0.95 -12.76
CA GLU A 62 12.86 -1.46 -12.05
C GLU A 62 12.82 -1.08 -10.56
N GLY A 63 13.55 -1.82 -9.71
CA GLY A 63 13.53 -1.63 -8.26
C GLY A 63 13.76 -0.18 -7.82
N THR A 64 14.73 0.51 -8.43
CA THR A 64 15.04 1.93 -8.19
C THR A 64 13.88 2.87 -8.50
N ALA A 65 13.10 2.59 -9.55
CA ALA A 65 11.94 3.40 -9.90
C ALA A 65 10.80 3.22 -8.89
N ILE A 66 10.62 2.01 -8.34
CA ILE A 66 9.65 1.74 -7.28
C ILE A 66 10.07 2.40 -5.97
N HIS A 67 11.36 2.35 -5.63
CA HIS A 67 11.92 3.07 -4.49
C HIS A 67 11.62 4.58 -4.56
N GLN A 68 11.98 5.26 -5.66
CA GLN A 68 11.71 6.70 -5.87
C GLN A 68 10.21 7.03 -5.87
N ARG A 69 9.37 6.13 -6.36
CA ARG A 69 7.91 6.32 -6.38
C ARG A 69 7.31 6.17 -4.97
N ALA A 70 7.83 5.24 -4.17
CA ALA A 70 7.37 4.91 -2.83
C ALA A 70 7.84 5.91 -1.75
N GLU A 71 8.84 6.75 -2.06
CA GLU A 71 9.25 7.89 -1.24
C GLU A 71 8.18 9.00 -1.19
N ASN A 72 7.33 9.09 -2.23
CA ASN A 72 6.19 10.00 -2.21
C ASN A 72 5.03 9.37 -1.40
N PRO A 73 4.57 10.01 -0.32
CA PRO A 73 3.54 9.44 0.56
C PRO A 73 2.22 9.10 -0.15
N GLU A 74 1.75 9.96 -1.05
CA GLU A 74 0.50 9.76 -1.79
C GLU A 74 0.59 8.57 -2.74
N ARG A 75 1.71 8.46 -3.46
CA ARG A 75 1.96 7.33 -4.35
C ARG A 75 2.12 6.03 -3.57
N ASN A 76 2.79 6.07 -2.43
CA ASN A 76 2.92 4.92 -1.53
C ASN A 76 1.55 4.41 -1.07
N ILE A 77 0.69 5.32 -0.57
CA ILE A 77 -0.67 4.97 -0.14
C ILE A 77 -1.52 4.46 -1.32
N SER A 78 -1.46 5.11 -2.48
CA SER A 78 -2.20 4.71 -3.67
C SER A 78 -1.80 3.31 -4.17
N MET A 79 -0.50 3.01 -4.19
CA MET A 79 0.03 1.70 -4.59
C MET A 79 -0.32 0.63 -3.56
N GLY A 80 -0.10 0.88 -2.27
CA GLY A 80 -0.46 -0.08 -1.23
C GLY A 80 -1.97 -0.37 -1.20
N THR A 81 -2.80 0.65 -1.41
CA THR A 81 -4.25 0.47 -1.52
C THR A 81 -4.65 -0.33 -2.75
N ALA A 82 -3.94 -0.16 -3.88
CA ALA A 82 -4.12 -1.02 -5.05
C ALA A 82 -3.90 -2.49 -4.71
N TYR A 83 -2.81 -2.76 -3.99
CA TYR A 83 -2.42 -4.11 -3.61
C TYR A 83 -3.46 -4.74 -2.68
N LEU A 84 -3.97 -3.98 -1.69
CA LEU A 84 -5.06 -4.42 -0.82
C LEU A 84 -6.34 -4.75 -1.61
N SER A 85 -6.71 -3.90 -2.57
CA SER A 85 -7.88 -4.14 -3.44
C SER A 85 -7.77 -5.44 -4.22
N ILE A 86 -6.58 -5.74 -4.77
CA ILE A 86 -6.31 -7.01 -5.47
C ILE A 86 -6.43 -8.20 -4.52
N LEU A 87 -5.98 -8.07 -3.27
CA LEU A 87 -6.12 -9.13 -2.28
C LEU A 87 -7.60 -9.34 -1.93
N GLU A 88 -8.33 -8.28 -1.56
CA GLU A 88 -9.75 -8.35 -1.15
C GLU A 88 -10.67 -8.88 -2.26
N HIS A 89 -10.44 -8.46 -3.50
CA HIS A 89 -11.31 -8.83 -4.63
C HIS A 89 -10.79 -10.00 -5.47
N GLY A 90 -9.54 -10.40 -5.26
CA GLY A 90 -8.91 -11.53 -5.94
C GLY A 90 -8.73 -12.71 -4.99
N ILE A 91 -7.54 -12.84 -4.42
CA ILE A 91 -7.09 -14.02 -3.67
C ILE A 91 -7.99 -14.32 -2.46
N LEU A 92 -8.49 -13.28 -1.79
CA LEU A 92 -9.29 -13.41 -0.58
C LEU A 92 -10.80 -13.41 -0.86
N LYS A 93 -11.21 -13.38 -2.14
CA LYS A 93 -12.63 -13.36 -2.52
C LYS A 93 -13.32 -14.63 -2.00
N GLY A 94 -14.32 -14.46 -1.14
CA GLY A 94 -15.10 -15.56 -0.54
C GLY A 94 -14.66 -15.96 0.87
N LEU A 95 -13.55 -15.44 1.38
CA LEU A 95 -13.18 -15.60 2.79
C LEU A 95 -14.07 -14.69 3.65
N THR A 96 -14.98 -15.30 4.40
CA THR A 96 -15.75 -14.60 5.43
C THR A 96 -14.96 -14.68 6.73
N ILE A 97 -14.36 -13.57 7.15
CA ILE A 97 -13.85 -13.46 8.52
C ILE A 97 -15.07 -13.33 9.43
N ARG A 98 -15.45 -14.42 10.09
CA ARG A 98 -16.45 -14.36 11.15
C ARG A 98 -15.85 -13.53 12.28
N LYS A 99 -16.55 -12.45 12.62
CA LYS A 99 -16.27 -11.63 13.80
C LYS A 99 -16.53 -12.41 15.07
#